data_AF-A0A0B1RYH3-F1
#
_entry.id   AF-A0A0B1RYH3-F1
#
_cell.length_a   1.000
_cell.length_b   1.000
_cell.length_c   1.000
_cell.angle_alpha   90.00
_cell.angle_beta   90.00
_cell.angle_gamma   90.00
#
_symmetry.space_group_name_H-M   'P 1'
#
loop_
_entity.id
_entity.type
_entity.pdbx_description
1 polymer ?
#
loop_
_entity_poly.entity_id
_entity_poly.type
_entity_poly.pdbx_seq_one_letter_code
_entity_poly.pdbx_strand_id
1 'polypeptide(L)'
;VAAYVPTREDFFEKKVVGSRIGFLHIIYTSLAICGVLPTVHWVYLHGGLENEHVASWLIDIVVLYTLVAAAFFFYVTLFPERLCPGKFDLVGCSHQWWHMLVLVAMIYWQRSGIELLSFYRMNVSSCENTITNAIRNTSSIKITNDN
;
A
#
# COMPACT_ATOMS: atom_id res chain seq x y z
N VAL A 1 0.90 -24.22 39.02
CA VAL A 1 0.04 -23.03 39.21
C VAL A 1 0.38 -22.05 38.10
N ALA A 2 -0.38 -22.06 37.01
CA ALA A 2 -0.22 -21.06 35.96
C ALA A 2 -0.87 -19.76 36.46
N ALA A 3 -0.08 -18.71 36.63
CA ALA A 3 -0.58 -17.39 36.99
C ALA A 3 -1.44 -16.87 35.83
N TYR A 4 -2.73 -16.66 36.10
CA TYR A 4 -3.61 -15.89 35.23
C TYR A 4 -3.09 -14.45 35.20
N VAL A 5 -2.34 -14.12 34.14
CA VAL A 5 -1.93 -12.75 33.86
C VAL A 5 -3.12 -12.09 33.17
N PRO A 6 -3.78 -11.09 33.77
CA PRO A 6 -4.82 -10.33 33.11
C PRO A 6 -4.14 -9.46 32.03
N THR A 7 -3.98 -10.02 30.84
CA THR A 7 -3.60 -9.24 29.66
C THR A 7 -4.80 -8.44 29.18
N ARG A 8 -4.50 -7.26 28.64
CA ARG A 8 -5.33 -6.10 28.30
C ARG A 8 -6.36 -6.34 27.17
N GLU A 9 -6.94 -7.53 27.10
CA GLU A 9 -7.85 -8.02 26.05
C GLU A 9 -9.21 -7.30 26.06
N ASP A 10 -9.60 -6.75 27.20
CA ASP A 10 -10.89 -6.13 27.48
C ASP A 10 -11.10 -4.74 26.82
N PHE A 11 -10.05 -4.14 26.24
CA PHE A 11 -10.18 -2.87 25.52
C PHE A 11 -10.71 -3.05 24.09
N PHE A 12 -10.27 -4.10 23.38
CA PHE A 12 -10.67 -4.36 22.00
C PHE A 12 -12.04 -5.03 21.89
N GLU A 13 -12.49 -5.66 22.97
CA GLU A 13 -13.81 -6.31 23.05
C GLU A 13 -14.96 -5.35 23.34
N LYS A 14 -14.68 -4.08 23.68
CA LYS A 14 -15.73 -3.08 23.92
C LYS A 14 -16.50 -2.83 22.62
N LYS A 15 -17.65 -3.49 22.51
CA LYS A 15 -18.66 -3.21 21.49
C LYS A 15 -19.19 -1.79 21.73
N VAL A 16 -19.23 -0.98 20.69
CA VAL A 16 -19.97 0.28 20.73
C VAL A 16 -21.43 -0.07 21.02
N VAL A 17 -22.00 0.55 22.06
CA VAL A 17 -23.34 0.29 22.59
C VAL A 17 -24.35 0.09 21.45
N GLY A 18 -24.87 -1.13 21.32
CA GLY A 18 -25.91 -1.50 20.35
C GLY A 18 -25.46 -1.79 18.90
N SER A 19 -24.18 -1.65 18.56
CA SER A 19 -23.69 -1.87 17.18
C SER A 19 -23.02 -3.23 16.99
N ARG A 20 -23.21 -3.85 15.82
CA ARG A 20 -22.51 -5.08 15.40
C ARG A 20 -21.02 -4.86 15.09
N ILE A 21 -20.57 -3.61 15.09
CA ILE A 21 -19.22 -3.17 14.73
C ILE A 21 -18.43 -2.92 16.01
N GLY A 22 -17.40 -3.73 16.28
CA GLY A 22 -16.53 -3.60 17.45
C GLY A 22 -15.48 -2.49 17.31
N PHE A 23 -14.84 -2.09 18.42
CA PHE A 23 -13.79 -1.06 18.46
C PHE A 23 -12.61 -1.36 17.52
N LEU A 24 -12.26 -2.64 17.36
CA LEU A 24 -11.25 -3.13 16.42
C LEU A 24 -11.50 -2.68 14.97
N HIS A 25 -12.74 -2.73 14.50
CA HIS A 25 -13.10 -2.31 13.14
C HIS A 25 -12.91 -0.81 12.95
N ILE A 26 -13.21 -0.02 13.98
CA ILE A 26 -13.05 1.44 13.97
C ILE A 26 -11.56 1.79 13.90
N ILE A 27 -10.72 1.10 14.67
CA ILE A 27 -9.27 1.27 14.63
C ILE A 27 -8.70 0.90 13.26
N TYR A 28 -9.10 -0.22 12.67
CA TYR A 28 -8.62 -0.59 11.35
C TYR A 28 -9.06 0.40 10.27
N THR A 29 -10.29 0.91 10.36
CA THR A 29 -10.80 1.91 9.42
C THR A 29 -10.07 3.24 9.58
N SER A 30 -9.83 3.69 10.81
CA SER A 30 -9.10 4.94 11.06
C SER A 30 -7.64 4.86 10.61
N LEU A 31 -7.00 3.71 10.80
CA LEU A 31 -5.65 3.45 10.29
C LEU A 31 -5.61 3.50 8.76
N ALA A 32 -6.60 2.92 8.08
CA ALA A 32 -6.70 2.97 6.63
C ALA A 32 -6.89 4.41 6.11
N ILE A 33 -7.75 5.19 6.75
CA ILE A 33 -7.97 6.61 6.40
C ILE A 33 -6.70 7.44 6.63
N CYS A 34 -6.00 7.19 7.75
CA CYS A 34 -4.73 7.85 8.05
C CYS A 34 -3.68 7.61 6.95
N GLY A 35 -3.69 6.41 6.34
CA GLY A 35 -2.82 6.07 5.21
C GLY A 35 -3.11 6.84 3.90
N VAL A 36 -4.29 7.44 3.73
CA VAL A 36 -4.62 8.24 2.53
C VAL A 36 -3.96 9.63 2.57
N LEU A 37 -3.80 10.20 3.76
CA LEU A 37 -3.18 11.52 3.94
C LEU A 37 -1.75 11.64 3.36
N PRO A 38 -0.79 10.74 3.66
CA PRO A 38 0.55 10.82 3.09
C PRO A 38 0.54 10.62 1.56
N THR A 39 -0.37 9.81 1.03
CA THR A 39 -0.57 9.63 -0.41
C THR A 39 -0.96 10.94 -1.09
N VAL A 40 -1.95 11.64 -0.53
CA VAL A 40 -2.39 12.95 -1.04
C VAL A 40 -1.26 13.99 -0.91
N HIS A 41 -0.55 14.01 0.21
CA HIS A 41 0.58 14.91 0.41
C HIS A 41 1.70 14.68 -0.62
N TRP A 42 2.02 13.42 -0.93
CA TRP A 42 3.03 13.06 -1.92
C TRP A 42 2.65 13.50 -3.34
N VAL A 43 1.40 13.31 -3.75
CA VAL A 43 0.88 13.77 -5.05
C VAL A 43 0.98 15.30 -5.17
N TYR A 44 0.63 16.02 -4.10
CA TYR A 44 0.73 17.48 -4.07
C TYR A 44 2.18 17.96 -4.22
N LEU A 45 3.13 17.30 -3.55
CA LEU A 45 4.55 17.68 -3.60
C LEU A 45 5.17 17.48 -4.98
N HIS A 46 4.73 16.47 -5.73
CA HIS A 46 5.23 16.18 -7.07
C HIS A 46 4.49 16.94 -8.18
N GLY A 47 3.79 18.04 -7.88
CA GLY A 47 3.15 18.87 -8.92
C GLY A 47 1.92 18.25 -9.58
N GLY A 48 1.32 17.22 -8.96
CA GLY A 48 0.07 16.60 -9.42
C GLY A 48 0.24 15.53 -10.51
N LEU A 49 -0.85 15.26 -11.23
CA LEU A 49 -0.97 14.18 -12.22
C LEU A 49 -0.22 14.44 -13.54
N GLU A 50 0.38 15.62 -13.71
CA GLU A 50 1.10 15.99 -14.92
C GLU A 50 2.44 15.24 -15.06
N ASN A 51 2.97 14.71 -13.96
CA ASN A 51 4.14 13.83 -13.99
C ASN A 51 3.72 12.40 -14.32
N GLU A 52 4.17 11.86 -15.46
CA GLU A 52 3.87 10.47 -15.89
C GLU A 52 4.27 9.44 -14.83
N HIS A 53 5.36 9.70 -14.10
CA HIS A 53 5.81 8.85 -12.99
C HIS A 53 4.78 8.81 -11.84
N VAL A 54 4.19 9.96 -11.51
CA VAL A 54 3.18 10.07 -10.45
C VAL A 54 1.89 9.37 -10.89
N ALA A 55 1.47 9.55 -12.13
CA ALA A 55 0.27 8.94 -12.68
C ALA A 55 0.36 7.40 -12.69
N SER A 56 1.49 6.84 -13.15
CA SER A 56 1.67 5.38 -13.17
C SER A 56 1.65 4.78 -11.76
N TRP A 57 2.36 5.39 -10.81
CA TRP A 57 2.43 4.87 -9.44
C TRP A 57 1.12 5.09 -8.67
N LEU A 58 0.36 6.14 -8.99
CA LEU A 58 -0.96 6.37 -8.39
C LEU A 58 -1.95 5.26 -8.76
N ILE A 59 -1.90 4.75 -9.99
CA ILE A 59 -2.76 3.63 -10.41
C ILE A 59 -2.51 2.41 -9.52
N ASP A 60 -1.26 2.10 -9.20
CA ASP A 60 -0.91 0.99 -8.31
C ASP A 60 -1.48 1.18 -6.89
N ILE A 61 -1.40 2.40 -6.35
CA ILE A 61 -1.98 2.73 -5.05
C ILE A 61 -3.51 2.59 -5.07
N VAL A 62 -4.16 3.02 -6.15
CA VAL A 62 -5.63 2.92 -6.30
C VAL A 62 -6.06 1.45 -6.37
N VAL A 63 -5.31 0.61 -7.09
CA VAL A 63 -5.54 -0.85 -7.13
C VAL A 63 -5.40 -1.44 -5.73
N LEU A 64 -4.35 -1.06 -4.99
CA LEU A 64 -4.15 -1.49 -3.60
C LEU A 64 -5.35 -1.12 -2.71
N TYR A 65 -5.75 0.15 -2.70
CA TYR A 65 -6.88 0.60 -1.88
C TYR A 65 -8.18 -0.09 -2.26
N THR A 66 -8.40 -0.36 -3.55
CA THR A 66 -9.57 -1.10 -4.02
C THR A 66 -9.57 -2.54 -3.50
N LEU A 67 -8.43 -3.24 -3.56
CA LEU A 67 -8.31 -4.61 -3.03
C LEU A 67 -8.49 -4.68 -1.51
N VAL A 68 -7.92 -3.73 -0.77
CA VAL A 68 -8.08 -3.65 0.70
C VAL A 68 -9.51 -3.28 1.09
N ALA A 69 -10.14 -2.34 0.38
CA ALA A 69 -11.54 -1.98 0.58
C ALA A 69 -12.46 -3.16 0.27
N ALA A 70 -12.19 -3.91 -0.81
CA ALA A 70 -12.90 -5.14 -1.14
C ALA A 70 -12.74 -6.18 -0.02
N ALA A 71 -11.52 -6.40 0.49
CA ALA A 71 -11.28 -7.31 1.61
C ALA A 71 -12.10 -6.91 2.84
N PHE A 72 -12.08 -5.63 3.22
CA PHE A 72 -12.87 -5.12 4.33
C PHE A 72 -14.38 -5.27 4.09
N PHE A 73 -14.83 -5.07 2.85
CA PHE A 73 -16.22 -5.30 2.47
C PHE A 73 -16.63 -6.76 2.67
N PHE A 74 -15.81 -7.74 2.24
CA PHE A 74 -16.07 -9.16 2.48
C PHE A 74 -16.06 -9.51 3.97
N TYR A 75 -15.21 -8.85 4.76
CA TYR A 75 -15.16 -9.01 6.22
C TYR A 75 -16.42 -8.50 6.91
N VAL A 76 -16.96 -7.35 6.49
CA VAL A 76 -18.18 -6.76 7.09
C VAL A 76 -19.47 -7.42 6.56
N THR A 77 -19.51 -7.80 5.28
CA THR A 77 -20.74 -8.32 4.66
C THR A 77 -20.98 -9.81 4.87
N LEU A 78 -20.00 -10.55 5.41
CA LEU A 78 -20.09 -12.00 5.66
C LEU A 78 -20.53 -12.78 4.40
N PHE A 79 -20.18 -12.29 3.22
CA PHE A 79 -20.41 -12.98 1.95
C PHE A 79 -19.39 -14.14 1.84
N PRO A 80 -19.77 -15.43 1.69
CA PRO A 80 -21.03 -16.02 1.20
C PRO A 80 -21.88 -16.75 2.27
N GLU A 81 -21.65 -16.51 3.56
CA GLU A 81 -22.34 -17.18 4.68
C GLU A 81 -23.86 -16.91 4.67
N ARG A 82 -24.27 -15.79 4.05
CA ARG A 82 -25.67 -15.38 3.86
C ARG A 82 -26.38 -16.04 2.68
N LEU A 83 -25.65 -16.66 1.74
CA LEU A 83 -26.22 -17.22 0.50
C LEU A 83 -26.54 -18.71 0.61
N CYS A 84 -25.75 -19.50 1.36
CA CYS A 84 -25.96 -20.95 1.54
C CYS A 84 -25.47 -21.42 2.91
N PRO A 85 -26.31 -21.38 3.97
CA PRO A 85 -25.95 -21.97 5.26
C PRO A 85 -25.71 -23.49 5.11
N GLY A 86 -24.52 -23.97 5.51
CA GLY A 86 -24.21 -25.40 5.61
C GLY A 86 -23.37 -26.05 4.50
N LYS A 87 -22.90 -25.32 3.48
CA LYS A 87 -21.96 -25.87 2.46
C LYS A 87 -20.52 -25.34 2.51
N PHE A 88 -20.29 -24.23 3.20
CA PHE A 88 -19.00 -23.52 3.22
C PHE A 88 -18.29 -23.54 4.59
N ASP A 89 -18.54 -24.56 5.42
CA ASP A 89 -17.89 -24.72 6.73
C ASP A 89 -16.43 -25.21 6.67
N LEU A 90 -15.99 -25.77 5.52
CA LEU A 90 -14.67 -26.41 5.40
C LEU A 90 -13.69 -25.66 4.47
N VAL A 91 -14.20 -24.95 3.46
CA VAL A 91 -13.41 -24.21 2.46
C VAL A 91 -14.22 -22.98 2.06
N GLY A 92 -13.77 -21.76 2.35
CA GLY A 92 -14.44 -20.52 1.91
C GLY A 92 -15.11 -19.68 2.99
N CYS A 93 -14.72 -19.82 4.27
CA CYS A 93 -15.15 -18.87 5.31
C CYS A 93 -14.78 -17.44 4.91
N SER A 94 -15.63 -16.46 5.22
CA SER A 94 -15.41 -15.03 4.92
C SER A 94 -14.04 -14.53 5.40
N HIS A 95 -13.57 -15.06 6.54
CA HIS A 95 -12.24 -14.78 7.08
C HIS A 95 -11.10 -15.31 6.18
N GLN A 96 -11.26 -16.48 5.54
CA GLN A 96 -10.27 -17.00 4.58
C GLN A 96 -10.20 -16.12 3.33
N TRP A 97 -11.35 -15.69 2.81
CA TRP A 97 -11.39 -14.75 1.67
C TRP A 97 -10.78 -13.39 2.02
N TRP A 98 -11.02 -12.90 3.25
CA TRP A 98 -10.35 -11.71 3.75
C TRP A 98 -8.83 -11.87 3.74
N HIS A 99 -8.30 -12.96 4.31
CA HIS A 99 -6.86 -13.24 4.30
C HIS A 99 -6.30 -13.34 2.88
N MET A 100 -7.00 -14.03 1.96
CA MET A 100 -6.56 -14.18 0.58
C MET A 100 -6.50 -12.84 -0.16
N LEU A 101 -7.51 -11.98 0.01
CA LEU A 101 -7.54 -10.65 -0.63
C LEU A 101 -6.46 -9.73 -0.05
N VAL A 102 -6.26 -9.73 1.27
CA VAL A 102 -5.20 -8.96 1.93
C VAL A 102 -3.81 -9.47 1.50
N LEU A 103 -3.63 -10.78 1.35
CA LEU A 103 -2.37 -11.37 0.88
C LEU A 103 -2.06 -10.93 -0.55
N VAL A 104 -3.04 -11.01 -1.46
CA VAL A 104 -2.88 -10.54 -2.85
C VAL A 104 -2.56 -9.05 -2.88
N ALA A 105 -3.25 -8.24 -2.09
CA ALA A 105 -2.98 -6.81 -1.94
C ALA A 105 -1.54 -6.54 -1.47
N MET A 106 -1.06 -7.27 -0.46
CA MET A 106 0.29 -7.11 0.07
C MET A 106 1.37 -7.56 -0.94
N ILE A 107 1.15 -8.66 -1.65
CA ILE A 107 2.06 -9.10 -2.73
C ILE A 107 2.13 -8.04 -3.82
N TYR A 108 0.97 -7.52 -4.25
CA TYR A 108 0.91 -6.45 -5.25
C TYR A 108 1.70 -5.22 -4.78
N TRP A 109 1.46 -4.76 -3.56
CA TRP A 109 2.17 -3.63 -2.97
C TRP A 109 3.68 -3.84 -2.91
N GLN A 110 4.11 -5.03 -2.49
CA GLN A 110 5.54 -5.36 -2.43
C GLN A 110 6.17 -5.30 -3.83
N ARG A 111 5.47 -5.76 -4.87
CA ARG A 111 5.98 -5.69 -6.25
C ARG A 111 6.10 -4.25 -6.74
N SER A 112 5.06 -3.43 -6.59
CA SER A 112 5.10 -2.01 -6.96
C SER A 112 6.16 -1.23 -6.18
N GLY A 113 6.40 -1.57 -4.90
CA GLY A 113 7.46 -0.97 -4.09
C GLY A 113 8.87 -1.33 -4.58
N ILE A 114 9.10 -2.57 -4.99
CA ILE A 114 10.37 -3.01 -5.58
C ILE A 114 10.60 -2.31 -6.93
N GLU A 115 9.56 -2.19 -7.75
CA GLU A 115 9.62 -1.49 -9.03
C GLU A 115 9.99 -0.01 -8.84
N LEU A 116 9.34 0.69 -7.91
CA LEU A 116 9.68 2.06 -7.55
C LEU A 116 11.14 2.19 -7.08
N LEU A 117 11.58 1.31 -6.18
CA LEU A 117 12.96 1.32 -5.68
C LEU A 117 13.97 1.05 -6.79
N SER A 118 13.65 0.14 -7.72
CA SER A 118 14.49 -0.16 -8.88
C SER A 118 14.60 1.03 -9.82
N PHE A 119 13.51 1.77 -10.05
CA PHE A 119 13.49 3.00 -10.83
C PHE A 119 14.41 4.06 -10.22
N TYR A 120 14.29 4.31 -8.91
CA TYR A 120 15.18 5.27 -8.22
C TYR A 120 16.64 4.81 -8.23
N ARG A 121 16.92 3.52 -8.05
CA ARG A 121 18.28 2.97 -8.09
C ARG A 121 18.92 3.10 -9.46
N MET A 122 18.18 2.84 -10.53
CA MET A 122 18.69 2.94 -11.89
C MET A 122 18.89 4.39 -12.34
N ASN A 123 18.07 5.32 -11.85
CA ASN A 123 18.21 6.75 -12.16
C ASN A 123 19.35 7.48 -11.43
N VAL A 124 20.05 6.82 -10.49
CA VAL A 124 21.27 7.37 -9.85
C VAL A 124 22.39 7.60 -10.86
N SER A 125 22.44 6.85 -11.96
CA SER A 125 23.45 7.03 -13.02
C SER A 125 23.20 8.27 -13.90
N SER A 126 22.11 9.02 -13.70
CA SER A 126 21.97 10.35 -14.31
C SER A 126 23.04 11.33 -13.82
N CYS A 127 23.53 11.18 -12.58
CA CYS A 127 24.68 11.96 -12.10
C CYS A 127 25.98 11.56 -12.82
N GLU A 128 26.17 10.29 -13.11
CA GLU A 128 27.36 9.81 -13.84
C GLU A 128 27.34 10.28 -15.30
N ASN A 129 26.21 10.17 -15.99
CA ASN A 129 26.06 10.69 -17.36
C ASN A 129 26.28 12.22 -17.42
N THR A 130 25.83 12.96 -16.40
CA THR A 130 26.07 14.41 -16.31
C THR A 130 27.56 14.73 -16.14
N ILE A 131 28.26 14.00 -15.28
CA ILE A 131 29.71 14.17 -15.05
C ILE A 131 30.51 13.77 -16.31
N THR A 132 30.22 12.62 -16.92
CA THR A 132 30.90 12.17 -18.14
C THR A 132 30.65 13.12 -19.31
N ASN A 133 29.43 13.63 -19.46
CA ASN A 133 29.10 14.63 -20.50
C ASN A 133 29.78 15.98 -20.22
N ALA A 134 29.84 16.43 -18.96
CA ALA A 134 30.55 17.66 -18.59
C ALA A 134 32.07 17.55 -18.85
N ILE A 135 32.68 16.39 -18.56
CA ILE A 135 34.09 16.13 -18.85
C ILE A 135 34.35 16.08 -20.36
N ARG A 136 33.48 15.40 -21.14
CA ARG A 136 33.59 15.35 -22.61
C ARG A 136 33.47 16.74 -23.26
N ASN A 137 32.58 17.58 -22.74
CA ASN A 137 32.39 18.93 -23.27
C ASN A 137 33.59 19.84 -22.92
N THR A 138 34.11 19.74 -21.70
CA THR A 138 35.29 20.50 -21.26
C THR A 138 36.55 20.11 -22.05
N SER A 139 36.74 18.82 -22.35
CA SER A 139 37.86 18.34 -23.17
C SER A 139 37.73 18.75 -24.64
N SER A 140 36.52 18.77 -25.21
CA SER A 140 36.28 19.27 -26.57
C SER A 140 36.54 20.79 -26.70
N ILE A 141 36.19 21.58 -25.67
CA ILE A 141 36.49 23.02 -25.63
C ILE A 141 37.99 23.28 -25.55
N LYS A 142 38.74 22.46 -24.80
CA LYS A 142 40.20 22.59 -24.68
C LYS A 142 40.92 22.32 -26.00
N ILE A 143 40.49 21.30 -26.76
CA ILE A 143 41.05 20.97 -28.08
C ILE A 143 40.74 22.08 -29.12
N THR A 144 39.62 22.80 -28.97
CA THR A 144 39.25 23.87 -29.90
C THR A 144 40.02 25.17 -29.66
N ASN A 145 40.49 25.43 -28.43
CA ASN A 145 41.24 26.64 -28.07
C ASN A 145 42.77 26.51 -28.24
N ASP A 146 43.30 25.30 -28.45
CA ASP A 146 44.73 25.02 -28.66
C ASP A 146 45.13 24.91 -30.16
N ASN A 147 44.19 25.18 -31.10
CA ASN A 147 44.43 25.28 -32.55
C ASN A 147 44.26 26.73 -33.03
#